data_AF-A0A353C2Z7-F1
#
_entry.id   AF-A0A353C2Z7-F1
#
_cell.length_a   1.000
_cell.length_b   1.000
_cell.length_c   1.000
_cell.angle_alpha   90.00
_cell.angle_beta   90.00
_cell.angle_gamma   90.00
#
_symmetry.space_group_name_H-M   'P 1'
#
loop_
_entity.id
_entity.type
_entity.pdbx_description
1 polymer ?
#
loop_
_entity_poly.entity_id
_entity_poly.type
_entity_poly.pdbx_seq_one_letter_code
_entity_poly.pdbx_strand_id
1 'polypeptide(L)'
;IQFFAPGVPQVYYVGLLAGENDVENVKKTGEGREINRHNFTLAEIEQAVKKSVVQRLLRLIRFRNEYPAFDGEFMVLDSMDDEVRLSWLKETHICTLTIDLQINRTVIEYRDEAGRMVQYKV
;
A
#
# COMPACT_ATOMS: atom_id res chain seq x y z
N ILE A 1 3.03 4.51 2.48
CA ILE A 1 2.79 5.29 3.73
C ILE A 1 1.88 4.55 4.69
N GLN A 2 0.59 4.35 4.39
CA GLN A 2 -0.39 3.75 5.33
C GLN A 2 0.10 2.48 6.04
N PHE A 3 0.68 1.52 5.33
CA PHE A 3 1.17 0.27 5.94
C PHE A 3 2.40 0.43 6.83
N PHE A 4 3.17 1.50 6.67
CA PHE A 4 4.32 1.81 7.53
C PHE A 4 3.93 2.66 8.73
N ALA A 5 2.75 3.29 8.74
CA ALA A 5 2.27 4.01 9.92
C ALA A 5 1.92 3.02 11.04
N PRO A 6 2.25 3.31 12.32
CA PRO A 6 1.83 2.49 13.46
C PRO A 6 0.31 2.33 13.52
N GLY A 7 -0.15 1.10 13.71
CA GLY A 7 -1.57 0.74 13.80
C GLY A 7 -1.95 -0.44 12.90
N VAL A 8 -3.23 -0.81 12.96
CA VAL A 8 -3.81 -1.87 12.14
C VAL A 8 -4.33 -1.27 10.84
N PRO A 9 -3.72 -1.56 9.67
CA PRO A 9 -4.15 -0.97 8.42
C PRO A 9 -5.47 -1.59 7.93
N GLN A 10 -6.35 -0.75 7.38
CA GLN A 10 -7.58 -1.17 6.73
C GLN A 10 -7.56 -0.75 5.26
N VAL A 11 -7.96 -1.65 4.36
CA VAL A 11 -8.06 -1.37 2.92
C VAL A 11 -9.51 -1.50 2.49
N TYR A 12 -10.10 -0.42 2.00
CA TYR A 12 -11.47 -0.41 1.51
C TYR A 12 -11.58 -1.11 0.15
N TYR A 13 -12.66 -1.85 -0.09
CA TYR A 13 -12.77 -2.77 -1.24
C TYR A 13 -12.68 -2.07 -2.61
N VAL A 14 -13.23 -0.85 -2.74
CA VAL A 14 -13.08 -0.06 -3.98
C VAL A 14 -11.62 0.31 -4.21
N GLY A 15 -10.91 0.72 -3.15
CA GLY A 15 -9.48 1.05 -3.22
C GLY A 15 -8.60 -0.17 -3.51
N LEU A 16 -8.94 -1.33 -2.95
CA LEU A 16 -8.25 -2.60 -3.22
C LEU A 16 -8.24 -2.94 -4.72
N LEU A 17 -9.35 -2.68 -5.40
CA LEU A 17 -9.53 -2.99 -6.84
C LEU A 17 -9.15 -1.82 -7.76
N ALA A 18 -8.58 -0.74 -7.21
CA ALA A 18 -8.31 0.50 -7.94
C ALA A 18 -9.54 0.96 -8.74
N GLY A 19 -10.68 1.01 -8.05
CA GLY A 19 -11.94 1.53 -8.58
C GLY A 19 -11.87 3.04 -8.78
N GLU A 20 -12.60 3.50 -9.79
CA GLU A 20 -12.76 4.91 -10.12
C GLU A 20 -14.10 5.43 -9.57
N ASN A 21 -14.31 6.74 -9.66
CA ASN A 21 -15.57 7.35 -9.23
C ASN A 21 -16.76 6.83 -10.06
N ASP A 22 -17.78 6.29 -9.40
CA ASP A 22 -19.01 5.81 -10.06
C ASP A 22 -20.05 6.93 -10.20
N VAL A 23 -19.78 7.84 -11.14
CA VAL A 23 -20.63 9.01 -11.41
C VAL A 23 -22.04 8.60 -11.90
N GLU A 24 -22.15 7.48 -12.60
CA GLU A 24 -23.43 6.99 -13.11
C GLU A 24 -24.33 6.47 -12.00
N ASN A 25 -23.77 5.78 -11.01
CA ASN A 25 -24.54 5.32 -9.87
C ASN A 25 -25.00 6.48 -8.97
N VAL A 26 -24.20 7.54 -8.84
CA VAL A 26 -24.66 8.79 -8.19
C VAL A 26 -25.85 9.40 -8.93
N LYS A 27 -25.78 9.52 -10.27
CA LYS A 27 -26.91 10.06 -11.07
C LYS A 27 -28.17 9.20 -10.96
N LYS A 28 -28.01 7.87 -10.92
CA LYS A 28 -29.12 6.92 -10.85
C LYS A 28 -29.83 6.93 -9.49
N THR A 29 -29.07 7.07 -8.40
CA THR A 29 -29.61 6.94 -7.04
C THR A 29 -29.92 8.28 -6.37
N GLY A 30 -29.25 9.35 -6.79
CA GLY A 30 -29.28 10.66 -6.11
C GLY A 30 -28.43 10.72 -4.83
N GLU A 31 -27.76 9.63 -4.44
CA GLU A 31 -26.91 9.57 -3.23
C GLU A 31 -25.45 9.83 -3.59
N GLY A 32 -24.89 10.95 -3.11
CA GLY A 32 -23.52 11.36 -3.43
C GLY A 32 -22.45 10.36 -2.99
N ARG A 33 -22.71 9.56 -1.94
CA ARG A 33 -21.77 8.55 -1.46
C ARG A 33 -21.64 7.34 -2.38
N GLU A 34 -22.59 7.14 -3.31
CA GLU A 34 -22.49 6.08 -4.31
C GLU A 34 -21.28 6.25 -5.24
N ILE A 35 -20.66 7.45 -5.27
CA ILE A 35 -19.42 7.72 -5.99
C ILE A 35 -18.28 6.75 -5.64
N ASN A 36 -18.28 6.20 -4.42
CA ASN A 36 -17.26 5.28 -3.90
C ASN A 36 -17.89 4.02 -3.29
N ARG A 37 -18.99 3.53 -3.89
CA ARG A 37 -19.70 2.31 -3.46
C ARG A 37 -20.08 1.39 -4.61
N HIS A 38 -19.32 1.42 -5.71
CA HIS A 38 -19.56 0.57 -6.88
C HIS A 38 -19.68 -0.91 -6.49
N ASN A 39 -20.75 -1.57 -6.94
CA ASN A 39 -20.96 -3.00 -6.72
C ASN A 39 -20.30 -3.80 -7.84
N PHE A 40 -19.14 -4.37 -7.56
CA PHE A 40 -18.39 -5.16 -8.53
C PHE A 40 -19.02 -6.53 -8.77
N THR A 41 -19.20 -6.87 -10.02
CA THR A 41 -19.50 -8.23 -10.49
C THR A 41 -18.24 -9.11 -10.44
N LEU A 42 -18.42 -10.44 -10.47
CA LEU A 42 -17.29 -11.39 -10.53
C LEU A 42 -16.39 -11.13 -11.74
N ALA A 43 -16.98 -10.84 -12.91
CA ALA A 43 -16.23 -10.53 -14.12
C ALA A 43 -15.38 -9.26 -13.96
N GLU A 44 -15.91 -8.21 -13.33
CA GLU A 44 -15.14 -6.98 -13.06
C GLU A 44 -14.01 -7.23 -12.08
N ILE A 45 -14.23 -8.05 -11.03
CA ILE A 45 -13.17 -8.44 -10.09
C ILE A 45 -12.06 -9.18 -10.83
N GLU A 46 -12.40 -10.19 -11.65
CA GLU A 46 -11.43 -10.97 -12.43
C GLU A 46 -10.56 -10.10 -13.35
N GLN A 47 -11.10 -8.99 -13.87
CA GLN A 47 -10.34 -8.03 -14.65
C GLN A 47 -9.56 -7.06 -13.77
N ALA A 48 -10.17 -6.53 -12.71
CA ALA A 48 -9.55 -5.56 -11.82
C ALA A 48 -8.31 -6.13 -11.12
N VAL A 49 -8.34 -7.40 -10.69
CA VAL A 49 -7.19 -8.03 -10.07
C VAL A 49 -6.00 -8.18 -11.03
N LYS A 50 -6.22 -8.18 -12.34
CA LYS A 50 -5.13 -8.25 -13.33
C LYS A 50 -4.44 -6.90 -13.56
N LYS A 51 -5.03 -5.78 -13.11
CA LYS A 51 -4.42 -4.44 -13.22
C LYS A 51 -3.07 -4.45 -12.52
N SER A 52 -2.05 -3.86 -13.17
CA SER A 52 -0.68 -3.80 -12.63
C SER A 52 -0.63 -3.13 -11.25
N VAL A 53 -1.39 -2.06 -11.05
CA VAL A 53 -1.49 -1.36 -9.76
C VAL A 53 -2.09 -2.23 -8.66
N VAL A 54 -3.10 -3.06 -8.97
CA VAL A 54 -3.73 -3.97 -8.00
C VAL A 54 -2.76 -5.08 -7.62
N GLN A 55 -2.04 -5.66 -8.60
CA GLN A 55 -1.00 -6.66 -8.32
C GLN A 55 0.13 -6.11 -7.44
N ARG A 56 0.57 -4.86 -7.67
CA ARG A 56 1.55 -4.17 -6.82
C ARG A 56 1.02 -3.97 -5.40
N LEU A 57 -0.23 -3.52 -5.25
CA LEU A 57 -0.88 -3.36 -3.95
C LEU A 57 -1.00 -4.70 -3.19
N LEU A 58 -1.44 -5.77 -3.85
CA LEU A 58 -1.53 -7.10 -3.24
C LEU A 58 -0.17 -7.62 -2.77
N ARG A 59 0.90 -7.40 -3.54
CA ARG A 59 2.26 -7.75 -3.13
C ARG A 59 2.70 -6.95 -1.91
N LEU A 60 2.40 -5.65 -1.89
CA LEU A 60 2.70 -4.78 -0.75
C LEU A 60 1.92 -5.18 0.51
N ILE A 61 0.65 -5.57 0.39
CA ILE A 61 -0.18 -6.08 1.50
C ILE A 61 0.45 -7.35 2.08
N ARG A 62 0.87 -8.31 1.23
CA ARG A 62 1.54 -9.54 1.69
C ARG A 62 2.82 -9.21 2.45
N PHE A 63 3.66 -8.31 1.92
CA PHE A 63 4.86 -7.84 2.62
C PHE A 63 4.52 -7.26 4.01
N ARG A 64 3.48 -6.42 4.11
CA ARG A 64 3.05 -5.85 5.39
C ARG A 64 2.55 -6.89 6.39
N ASN A 65 1.91 -7.96 5.91
CA ASN A 65 1.37 -9.02 6.76
C ASN A 65 2.43 -10.01 7.22
N GLU A 66 3.45 -10.26 6.40
CA GLU A 66 4.40 -11.35 6.58
C GLU A 66 5.73 -10.88 7.19
N TYR A 67 6.14 -9.63 6.96
CA TYR A 67 7.48 -9.19 7.36
C TYR A 67 7.57 -8.86 8.87
N PRO A 68 8.44 -9.53 9.67
CA PRO A 68 8.40 -9.42 11.13
C PRO A 68 8.71 -8.05 11.72
N ALA A 69 9.40 -7.17 10.98
CA ALA A 69 9.82 -5.86 11.49
C ALA A 69 8.63 -5.00 11.94
N PHE A 70 7.44 -5.18 11.34
CA PHE A 70 6.24 -4.40 11.68
C PHE A 70 5.67 -4.65 13.08
N ASP A 71 6.19 -5.65 13.81
CA ASP A 71 5.89 -5.90 15.23
C ASP A 71 7.00 -5.38 16.16
N GLY A 72 7.87 -4.51 15.64
CA GLY A 72 9.02 -3.97 16.35
C GLY A 72 8.88 -2.49 16.69
N GLU A 73 10.02 -1.79 16.67
CA GLU A 73 10.10 -0.36 16.92
C GLU A 73 9.99 0.42 15.61
N PHE A 74 9.19 1.48 15.64
CA PHE A 74 8.97 2.40 14.52
C PHE A 74 9.81 3.67 14.68
N MET A 75 10.37 4.15 13.56
CA MET A 75 11.12 5.40 13.49
C MET A 75 10.71 6.22 12.26
N VAL A 76 10.59 7.54 12.45
CA VAL A 76 10.62 8.51 11.36
C VAL A 76 12.07 8.96 11.22
N LEU A 77 12.66 8.79 10.04
CA LEU A 77 14.05 9.15 9.79
C LEU A 77 14.14 10.55 9.20
N ASP A 78 15.25 11.24 9.45
CA ASP A 78 15.54 12.51 8.77
C ASP A 78 15.61 12.30 7.24
N SER A 79 15.00 13.22 6.51
CA SER A 79 14.91 13.23 5.06
C SER A 79 14.77 14.66 4.53
N MET A 80 14.85 14.81 3.21
CA MET A 80 14.52 16.08 2.54
C MET A 80 13.01 16.35 2.62
N ASP A 81 12.58 17.60 2.43
CA ASP A 81 11.16 18.00 2.46
C ASP A 81 10.29 17.28 1.41
N ASP A 82 10.90 16.87 0.30
CA ASP A 82 10.28 16.14 -0.80
C ASP A 82 10.55 14.62 -0.74
N GLU A 83 10.93 14.12 0.43
CA GLU A 83 11.16 12.71 0.68
C GLU A 83 10.45 12.24 1.96
N VAL A 84 9.94 11.00 1.95
CA VAL A 84 9.42 10.33 3.15
C VAL A 84 10.30 9.13 3.48
N ARG A 85 10.86 9.10 4.70
CA ARG A 85 11.64 7.96 5.21
C ARG A 85 11.09 7.42 6.53
N LEU A 86 10.60 6.18 6.49
CA LEU A 86 9.99 5.50 7.65
C LEU A 86 10.64 4.13 7.83
N SER A 87 10.98 3.75 9.06
CA SER A 87 11.63 2.46 9.34
C SER A 87 10.94 1.69 10.45
N TRP A 88 10.96 0.37 10.31
CA TRP A 88 10.61 -0.59 11.35
C TRP A 88 11.80 -1.51 11.64
N LEU A 89 12.03 -1.82 12.92
CA LEU A 89 13.11 -2.70 13.37
C LEU A 89 12.60 -3.66 14.45
N LYS A 90 12.79 -4.96 14.24
CA LYS A 90 12.58 -6.01 15.24
C LYS A 90 13.75 -6.98 15.23
N GLU A 91 14.59 -6.92 16.26
CA GLU A 91 15.81 -7.74 16.36
C GLU A 91 16.69 -7.60 15.11
N THR A 92 16.77 -8.65 14.28
CA THR A 92 17.54 -8.67 13.03
C THR A 92 16.70 -8.28 11.81
N HIS A 93 15.38 -8.16 11.93
CA HIS A 93 14.48 -7.80 10.83
C HIS A 93 14.35 -6.28 10.76
N ILE A 94 14.63 -5.71 9.60
CA ILE A 94 14.53 -4.27 9.38
C ILE A 94 13.90 -4.01 8.02
N CYS A 95 12.99 -3.06 7.93
CA CYS A 95 12.54 -2.51 6.67
C CYS A 95 12.43 -0.99 6.73
N THR A 96 12.95 -0.33 5.69
CA THR A 96 12.94 1.13 5.54
C THR A 96 12.24 1.47 4.24
N LEU A 97 11.16 2.22 4.35
CA LEU A 97 10.45 2.85 3.25
C LEU A 97 11.12 4.18 2.91
N THR A 98 11.43 4.38 1.63
CA THR A 98 11.81 5.67 1.07
C THR A 98 10.87 6.02 -0.08
N ILE A 99 10.30 7.23 -0.06
CA ILE A 99 9.46 7.76 -1.13
C ILE A 99 10.02 9.11 -1.59
N ASP A 100 10.34 9.20 -2.87
CA ASP A 100 10.56 10.48 -3.55
C ASP A 100 9.20 11.06 -3.95
N LEU A 101 8.82 12.21 -3.38
CA LEU A 101 7.50 12.83 -3.58
C LEU A 101 7.39 13.57 -4.92
N GLN A 102 8.50 13.90 -5.57
CA GLN A 102 8.46 14.57 -6.88
C GLN A 102 8.01 13.60 -7.97
N ILE A 103 8.46 12.35 -7.90
CA ILE A 103 8.15 11.30 -8.89
C ILE A 103 7.34 10.13 -8.33
N ASN A 104 6.95 10.18 -7.06
CA ASN A 104 6.25 9.12 -6.32
C ASN A 104 6.99 7.77 -6.34
N ARG A 105 8.31 7.78 -6.52
CA ARG A 105 9.11 6.55 -6.56
C ARG A 105 9.20 5.99 -5.15
N THR A 106 8.67 4.78 -4.98
CA THR A 106 8.56 4.10 -3.68
C THR A 106 9.47 2.88 -3.65
N VAL A 107 10.40 2.84 -2.70
CA VAL A 107 11.32 1.72 -2.49
C VAL A 107 11.29 1.29 -1.03
N ILE A 108 11.30 -0.02 -0.80
CA ILE A 108 11.48 -0.61 0.52
C ILE A 108 12.81 -1.36 0.52
N GLU A 109 13.72 -0.93 1.38
CA GLU A 109 14.94 -1.67 1.69
C GLU A 109 14.68 -2.56 2.90
N TYR A 110 14.95 -3.86 2.79
CA TYR A 110 14.71 -4.79 3.89
C TYR A 110 15.74 -5.91 3.94
N ARG A 111 15.82 -6.60 5.09
CA ARG A 111 16.69 -7.78 5.25
C ARG A 111 15.95 -9.05 4.82
N ASP A 112 16.48 -9.76 3.82
CA ASP A 112 15.92 -11.04 3.36
C ASP A 112 16.22 -12.20 4.33
N GLU A 113 15.69 -13.39 4.04
CA GLU A 113 15.89 -14.60 4.85
C GLU A 113 17.36 -15.03 4.97
N ALA A 114 18.21 -14.65 4.00
CA ALA A 114 19.64 -14.90 4.03
C ALA A 114 20.42 -13.82 4.81
N GLY A 115 19.72 -12.86 5.44
CA GLY A 115 20.33 -11.78 6.19
C GLY A 115 20.88 -10.64 5.33
N ARG A 116 20.61 -10.62 4.03
CA ARG A 116 21.13 -9.61 3.09
C ARG A 116 20.16 -8.45 2.95
N MET A 117 20.70 -7.24 2.81
CA MET A 117 19.89 -6.08 2.45
C MET A 117 19.51 -6.14 0.97
N VAL A 118 18.22 -6.05 0.69
CA VAL A 118 17.66 -6.08 -0.67
C VAL A 118 16.66 -4.94 -0.87
N GLN A 119 16.46 -4.56 -2.13
CA GLN A 119 15.52 -3.51 -2.52
C GLN A 119 14.27 -4.09 -3.17
N TYR A 120 13.11 -3.73 -2.63
CA TYR A 120 11.80 -3.95 -3.23
C TYR A 120 11.26 -2.63 -3.79
N LYS A 121 11.21 -2.53 -5.12
CA LYS A 121 10.53 -1.42 -5.82
C LYS A 121 9.03 -1.71 -5.86
N VAL A 122 8.25 -0.88 -5.17
CA VAL A 122 6.79 -1.04 -5.00
C VAL A 122 6.05 -0.68 -6.27
#